data_AF-A0A443RVI0-F1
#
_entry.id   AF-A0A443RVI0-F1
#
_cell.length_a   1.000
_cell.length_b   1.000
_cell.length_c   1.000
_cell.angle_alpha   90.00
_cell.angle_beta   90.00
_cell.angle_gamma   90.00
#
_symmetry.space_group_name_H-M   'P 1'
#
loop_
_entity.id
_entity.type
_entity.pdbx_description
1 polymer ?
#
loop_
_entity_poly.entity_id
_entity_poly.type
_entity_poly.pdbx_seq_one_letter_code
_entity_poly.pdbx_strand_id
1 'polypeptide(L)'
;EFFGCLAVKYKFHKYLKHLSPDVFSAITHFEQKFIGNENDLMYGKFLVVTSNATEHNEEVEIPKILGDIFESVAAALYLDSGFFLDAVWKVYYKFFEPLLIRFSENIPKLPSRQLYESDASQETKTKFENATVNEVGIVSVIVHTDTELRRKALGRTNVSLDKMHLGRL
;
A
#
# COMPACT_ATOMS: atom_id res chain seq x y z
N GLU A 1 -5.38 -1.07 -2.80
CA GLU A 1 -5.30 0.25 -2.14
C GLU A 1 -4.81 1.35 -3.08
N PHE A 2 -3.59 1.27 -3.63
CA PHE A 2 -3.06 2.29 -4.56
C PHE A 2 -3.94 2.58 -5.78
N PHE A 3 -4.50 1.54 -6.42
CA PHE A 3 -5.40 1.72 -7.56
C PHE A 3 -6.68 2.50 -7.22
N GLY A 4 -7.12 2.49 -5.96
CA GLY A 4 -8.24 3.32 -5.52
C GLY A 4 -7.91 4.82 -5.54
N CYS A 5 -6.68 5.19 -5.20
CA CYS A 5 -6.20 6.57 -5.37
C CYS A 5 -6.21 6.98 -6.84
N LEU A 6 -5.75 6.10 -7.74
CA LEU A 6 -5.74 6.38 -9.18
C LEU A 6 -7.16 6.48 -9.76
N ALA A 7 -8.07 5.64 -9.30
CA ALA A 7 -9.47 5.72 -9.67
C ALA A 7 -10.07 7.10 -9.36
N VAL A 8 -9.79 7.67 -8.19
CA VAL A 8 -10.27 9.01 -7.81
C VAL A 8 -9.56 10.10 -8.60
N LYS A 9 -8.23 10.04 -8.71
CA LYS A 9 -7.44 11.01 -9.48
C LYS A 9 -7.92 11.14 -10.92
N TYR A 10 -8.22 10.00 -11.56
CA TYR A 10 -8.71 9.94 -12.94
C TYR A 10 -10.23 9.86 -13.05
N LYS A 11 -10.96 10.11 -11.95
CA LYS A 11 -12.43 10.28 -11.90
C LYS A 11 -13.26 9.06 -12.32
N PHE A 12 -12.73 7.84 -12.17
CA PHE A 12 -13.44 6.59 -12.49
C PHE A 12 -14.73 6.45 -11.66
N HIS A 13 -14.69 6.88 -10.40
CA HIS A 13 -15.83 6.84 -9.47
C HIS A 13 -17.04 7.64 -9.95
N LYS A 14 -16.85 8.65 -10.83
CA LYS A 14 -17.96 9.42 -11.41
C LYS A 14 -18.80 8.62 -12.41
N TYR A 15 -18.25 7.51 -12.91
CA TYR A 15 -18.90 6.64 -13.89
C TYR A 15 -19.31 5.29 -13.29
N LEU A 16 -19.00 5.06 -12.01
CA LEU A 16 -19.39 3.85 -11.29
C LEU A 16 -20.91 3.76 -11.17
N LYS A 17 -21.49 2.65 -11.61
CA LYS A 17 -22.92 2.36 -11.45
C LYS A 17 -23.12 1.53 -10.18
N HIS A 18 -23.75 2.12 -9.17
CA HIS A 18 -24.13 1.45 -7.93
C HIS A 18 -25.38 2.10 -7.32
N LEU A 19 -26.05 1.40 -6.42
CA LEU A 19 -27.26 1.89 -5.72
C LEU A 19 -27.08 2.00 -4.19
N SER A 20 -25.93 1.58 -3.66
CA SER A 20 -25.66 1.61 -2.22
C SER A 20 -25.32 3.04 -1.76
N PRO A 21 -26.09 3.63 -0.82
CA PRO A 21 -25.77 4.91 -0.19
C PRO A 21 -24.49 4.85 0.64
N ASP A 22 -24.20 3.71 1.27
CA ASP A 22 -22.98 3.52 2.07
C ASP A 22 -21.74 3.59 1.19
N VAL A 23 -21.77 2.94 0.03
CA VAL A 23 -20.70 3.04 -0.98
C VAL A 23 -20.56 4.47 -1.47
N PHE A 24 -21.68 5.16 -1.70
CA PHE A 24 -21.65 6.57 -2.13
C PHE A 24 -20.98 7.46 -1.09
N SER A 25 -21.36 7.30 0.18
CA SER A 25 -20.80 8.05 1.30
C SER A 25 -19.31 7.76 1.48
N ALA A 26 -18.90 6.50 1.43
CA ALA A 26 -17.50 6.09 1.55
C ALA A 26 -16.63 6.66 0.43
N ILE A 27 -17.10 6.60 -0.83
CA ILE A 27 -16.40 7.18 -1.98
C ILE A 27 -16.30 8.70 -1.85
N THR A 28 -17.40 9.37 -1.49
CA THR A 28 -17.43 10.84 -1.36
C THR A 28 -16.50 11.32 -0.25
N HIS A 29 -16.52 10.66 0.90
CA HIS A 29 -15.63 10.95 2.02
C HIS A 29 -14.16 10.77 1.64
N PHE A 30 -13.85 9.68 0.95
CA PHE A 30 -12.50 9.44 0.45
C PHE A 30 -12.06 10.47 -0.60
N GLU A 31 -12.93 10.85 -1.55
CA GLU A 31 -12.65 11.89 -2.55
C GLU A 31 -12.33 13.24 -1.88
N GLN A 32 -13.11 13.64 -0.87
CA GLN A 32 -12.86 14.88 -0.12
C GLN A 32 -11.49 14.87 0.57
N LYS A 33 -11.15 13.77 1.24
CA LYS A 33 -9.81 13.60 1.85
C LYS A 33 -8.71 13.56 0.80
N PHE A 34 -8.97 12.97 -0.37
CA PHE A 34 -8.01 12.86 -1.46
C PHE A 34 -7.65 14.23 -2.05
N ILE A 35 -8.63 15.12 -2.25
CA ILE A 35 -8.40 16.46 -2.83
C ILE A 35 -7.46 17.29 -1.94
N GLY A 36 -7.59 17.20 -0.62
CA GLY A 36 -6.73 17.92 0.33
C GLY A 36 -5.32 17.33 0.47
N ASN A 37 -5.15 16.03 0.22
CA ASN A 37 -3.95 15.28 0.56
C ASN A 37 -3.41 14.41 -0.59
N GLU A 38 -3.67 14.78 -1.85
CA GLU A 38 -3.33 13.94 -3.02
C GLU A 38 -1.87 13.50 -3.00
N ASN A 39 -0.94 14.44 -2.74
CA ASN A 39 0.48 14.12 -2.74
C ASN A 39 0.87 13.12 -1.64
N ASP A 40 0.27 13.23 -0.46
CA ASP A 40 0.56 12.33 0.66
C ASP A 40 -0.07 10.95 0.44
N LEU A 41 -1.29 10.89 -0.09
CA LEU A 41 -1.98 9.64 -0.37
C LEU A 41 -1.43 8.90 -1.59
N MET A 42 -0.91 9.62 -2.59
CA MET A 42 -0.29 9.02 -3.79
C MET A 42 1.17 8.66 -3.58
N TYR A 43 1.92 9.51 -2.89
CA TYR A 43 3.37 9.38 -2.79
C TYR A 43 3.84 9.26 -1.36
N GLY A 44 3.18 9.89 -0.39
CA GLY A 44 3.52 9.79 1.04
C GLY A 44 3.42 8.36 1.57
N LYS A 45 2.35 7.60 1.30
CA LYS A 45 2.29 6.17 1.72
C LYS A 45 3.40 5.31 1.10
N PHE A 46 3.95 5.71 -0.04
CA PHE A 46 5.03 5.00 -0.73
C PHE A 46 6.44 5.56 -0.40
N LEU A 47 6.55 6.83 0.03
CA LEU A 47 7.79 7.54 0.36
C LEU A 47 8.06 7.68 1.87
N VAL A 48 7.05 7.56 2.73
CA VAL A 48 7.19 7.70 4.19
C VAL A 48 7.71 6.39 4.77
N VAL A 49 9.03 6.24 4.63
CA VAL A 49 9.90 5.59 5.61
C VAL A 49 11.03 6.57 5.91
N THR A 50 10.66 7.78 6.29
CA THR A 50 11.59 8.70 6.95
C THR A 50 10.95 9.10 8.26
N SER A 51 11.59 8.62 9.33
CA SER A 51 11.56 9.11 10.70
C SER A 51 10.67 10.32 10.93
N ASN A 52 9.76 10.19 11.90
CA ASN A 52 8.90 11.23 12.52
C ASN A 52 7.40 11.11 12.16
N ALA A 53 6.86 9.90 12.08
CA ALA A 53 5.41 9.71 12.10
C ALA A 53 4.86 10.15 13.47
N THR A 54 4.45 11.41 13.57
CA THR A 54 3.67 11.96 14.68
C THR A 54 2.29 11.30 14.70
N GLU A 55 1.81 11.01 15.90
CA GLU A 55 0.75 10.05 16.26
C GLU A 55 -0.69 10.35 15.76
N HIS A 56 -0.91 11.24 14.79
CA HIS A 56 -2.26 11.68 14.40
C HIS A 56 -2.50 11.68 12.88
N ASN A 57 -2.10 10.64 12.16
CA ASN A 57 -2.66 10.39 10.84
C ASN A 57 -3.81 9.41 10.99
N GLU A 58 -5.05 9.91 10.89
CA GLU A 58 -6.22 9.05 10.69
C GLU A 58 -5.91 8.12 9.50
N GLU A 59 -5.93 6.82 9.74
CA GLU A 59 -5.74 5.81 8.70
C GLU A 59 -6.88 5.99 7.69
N VAL A 60 -6.58 6.62 6.54
CA VAL A 60 -7.58 6.86 5.50
C VAL A 60 -7.88 5.53 4.83
N GLU A 61 -9.02 4.95 5.17
CA GLU A 61 -9.50 3.75 4.51
C GLU A 61 -9.91 4.09 3.06
N ILE A 62 -9.39 3.30 2.11
CA ILE A 62 -9.69 3.44 0.69
C ILE A 62 -10.82 2.46 0.36
N PRO A 63 -11.99 2.92 -0.12
CA PRO A 63 -13.07 2.04 -0.55
C PRO A 63 -12.59 1.04 -1.61
N LYS A 64 -12.70 -0.27 -1.32
CA LYS A 64 -12.20 -1.35 -2.21
C LYS A 64 -12.73 -1.25 -3.63
N ILE A 65 -14.00 -0.87 -3.78
CA ILE A 65 -14.67 -0.70 -5.08
C ILE A 65 -13.95 0.26 -6.03
N LEU A 66 -13.17 1.21 -5.51
CA LEU A 66 -12.34 2.11 -6.32
C LEU A 66 -11.16 1.38 -6.96
N GLY A 67 -10.54 0.44 -6.25
CA GLY A 67 -9.56 -0.47 -6.84
C GLY A 67 -10.22 -1.38 -7.87
N ASP A 68 -11.35 -1.98 -7.49
CA ASP A 68 -12.07 -2.93 -8.35
C ASP A 68 -12.52 -2.29 -9.68
N ILE A 69 -13.01 -1.03 -9.68
CA ILE A 69 -13.36 -0.35 -10.93
C ILE A 69 -12.13 -0.04 -11.79
N PHE A 70 -11.00 0.33 -11.18
CA PHE A 70 -9.77 0.59 -11.93
C PHE A 70 -9.23 -0.67 -12.59
N GLU A 71 -9.26 -1.81 -11.89
CA GLU A 71 -8.81 -3.10 -12.43
C GLU A 71 -9.79 -3.69 -13.45
N SER A 72 -11.10 -3.57 -13.21
CA SER A 72 -12.11 -4.08 -14.14
C SER A 72 -12.14 -3.34 -15.48
N VAL A 73 -11.81 -2.04 -15.51
CA VAL A 73 -11.62 -1.31 -16.77
C VAL A 73 -10.42 -1.84 -17.55
N ALA A 74 -9.35 -2.29 -16.88
CA ALA A 74 -8.19 -2.87 -17.53
C ALA A 74 -8.56 -4.22 -18.16
N ALA A 75 -9.33 -5.03 -17.43
CA ALA A 75 -9.87 -6.28 -17.92
C ALA A 75 -10.83 -6.06 -19.11
N ALA A 76 -11.70 -5.07 -19.05
CA ALA A 76 -12.61 -4.73 -20.15
C ALA A 76 -11.83 -4.35 -21.43
N LEU A 77 -10.78 -3.53 -21.30
CA LEU A 77 -9.91 -3.15 -22.41
C LEU A 77 -9.14 -4.35 -22.98
N TYR A 78 -8.69 -5.26 -22.12
CA TYR A 78 -8.05 -6.51 -22.52
C TYR A 78 -9.00 -7.36 -23.38
N LEU A 79 -10.24 -7.51 -22.96
CA LEU A 79 -11.25 -8.28 -23.70
C LEU A 79 -11.65 -7.58 -25.02
N ASP A 80 -11.91 -6.27 -24.98
CA ASP A 80 -12.36 -5.49 -26.14
C ASP A 80 -11.29 -5.40 -27.24
N SER A 81 -10.02 -5.40 -26.85
CA SER A 81 -8.91 -5.44 -27.82
C SER A 81 -8.72 -6.82 -28.45
N GLY A 82 -9.38 -7.89 -27.99
CA GLY A 82 -9.10 -9.25 -28.45
C GLY A 82 -7.88 -9.86 -27.76
N PHE A 83 -7.74 -9.61 -26.46
CA PHE A 83 -6.71 -10.15 -25.57
C PHE A 83 -5.29 -9.58 -25.81
N PHE A 84 -5.17 -8.31 -26.23
CA PHE A 84 -3.86 -7.64 -26.37
C PHE A 84 -3.48 -6.86 -25.11
N LEU A 85 -2.44 -7.33 -24.40
CA LEU A 85 -1.88 -6.60 -23.26
C LEU A 85 -1.28 -5.26 -23.66
N ASP A 86 -0.70 -5.15 -24.85
CA ASP A 86 -0.13 -3.89 -25.35
C ASP A 86 -1.20 -2.79 -25.48
N ALA A 87 -2.44 -3.16 -25.85
CA ALA A 87 -3.55 -2.23 -25.90
C ALA A 87 -3.90 -1.71 -24.50
N VAL A 88 -3.93 -2.61 -23.51
CA VAL A 88 -4.13 -2.25 -22.10
C VAL A 88 -3.04 -1.29 -21.63
N TRP A 89 -1.79 -1.66 -21.84
CA TRP A 89 -0.65 -0.87 -21.40
C TRP A 89 -0.61 0.51 -22.07
N LYS A 90 -0.89 0.61 -23.37
CA LYS A 90 -0.93 1.90 -24.09
C LYS A 90 -1.93 2.90 -23.49
N VAL A 91 -3.03 2.42 -22.91
CA VAL A 91 -4.00 3.27 -22.21
C VAL A 91 -3.56 3.51 -20.77
N TYR A 92 -3.26 2.45 -20.03
CA TYR A 92 -2.95 2.52 -18.60
C TYR A 92 -1.63 3.21 -18.29
N TYR A 93 -0.66 3.14 -19.19
CA TYR A 93 0.63 3.83 -19.06
C TYR A 93 0.43 5.33 -18.81
N LYS A 94 -0.57 5.97 -19.44
CA LYS A 94 -0.86 7.40 -19.22
C LYS A 94 -1.27 7.72 -17.78
N PHE A 95 -1.86 6.76 -17.08
CA PHE A 95 -2.21 6.88 -15.66
C PHE A 95 -1.00 6.66 -14.75
N PHE A 96 -0.03 5.86 -15.19
CA PHE A 96 1.16 5.52 -14.41
C PHE A 96 2.37 6.41 -14.70
N GLU A 97 2.48 7.01 -15.88
CA GLU A 97 3.67 7.75 -16.32
C GLU A 97 4.13 8.82 -15.32
N PRO A 98 3.27 9.71 -14.78
CA PRO A 98 3.71 10.69 -13.79
C PRO A 98 4.28 10.05 -12.50
N LEU A 99 3.75 8.88 -12.14
CA LEU A 99 4.17 8.13 -10.96
C LEU A 99 5.50 7.43 -11.23
N LEU A 100 5.65 6.82 -12.40
CA LEU A 100 6.87 6.11 -12.82
C LEU A 100 8.05 7.07 -12.92
N ILE A 101 7.84 8.26 -13.50
CA ILE A 101 8.87 9.31 -13.54
C ILE A 101 9.31 9.66 -12.12
N ARG A 102 8.36 9.98 -11.24
CA ARG A 102 8.66 10.37 -9.86
C ARG A 102 9.36 9.26 -9.05
N PHE A 103 8.95 8.01 -9.21
CA PHE A 103 9.58 6.86 -8.52
C PHE A 103 10.90 6.43 -9.14
N SER A 104 11.13 6.73 -10.42
CA SER A 104 12.45 6.51 -11.04
C SER A 104 13.50 7.47 -10.49
N GLU A 105 13.11 8.71 -10.20
CA GLU A 105 13.98 9.72 -9.57
C GLU A 105 14.17 9.47 -8.06
N ASN A 106 13.12 9.00 -7.39
CA ASN A 106 13.09 8.78 -5.96
C ASN A 106 12.63 7.35 -5.68
N ILE A 107 13.52 6.37 -5.89
CA ILE A 107 13.21 4.96 -5.65
C ILE A 107 12.96 4.73 -4.17
N PRO A 108 11.72 4.41 -3.75
CA PRO A 108 11.44 4.29 -2.34
C PRO A 108 11.97 2.95 -1.87
N LYS A 109 12.92 3.01 -0.94
CA LYS A 109 13.53 1.82 -0.40
C LYS A 109 12.61 1.28 0.70
N LEU A 110 12.15 0.05 0.53
CA LEU A 110 11.42 -0.65 1.58
C LEU A 110 12.29 -0.73 2.84
N PRO A 111 11.72 -0.57 4.05
CA PRO A 111 12.50 -0.57 5.30
C PRO A 111 13.32 -1.85 5.47
N SER A 112 12.73 -3.00 5.10
CA SER A 112 13.41 -4.30 5.11
C SER A 112 14.60 -4.31 4.16
N ARG A 113 14.42 -3.79 2.93
CA ARG A 113 15.48 -3.68 1.94
C ARG A 113 16.59 -2.74 2.40
N GLN A 114 16.26 -1.60 3.04
CA GLN A 114 17.25 -0.69 3.60
C GLN A 114 18.12 -1.39 4.64
N LEU A 115 17.49 -2.15 5.54
CA LEU A 115 18.16 -2.91 6.59
C LEU A 115 19.14 -3.94 6.00
N TYR A 116 18.66 -4.78 5.07
CA TYR A 116 19.52 -5.78 4.41
C TYR A 116 20.64 -5.16 3.56
N GLU A 117 20.38 -4.05 2.84
CA GLU A 117 21.41 -3.37 2.04
C GLU A 117 22.49 -2.71 2.93
N SER A 118 22.11 -2.17 4.09
CA SER A 118 23.08 -1.64 5.06
C SER A 118 23.95 -2.74 5.69
N ASP A 119 23.39 -3.95 5.86
CA ASP A 119 24.15 -5.09 6.38
C ASP A 119 25.01 -5.77 5.33
N ALA A 120 24.62 -5.75 4.05
CA ALA A 120 25.43 -6.37 3.00
C ALA A 120 26.71 -5.57 2.67
N SER A 121 26.74 -4.29 3.04
CA SER A 121 27.87 -3.38 2.81
C SER A 121 28.80 -3.22 4.04
N GLN A 122 28.46 -3.86 5.16
CA GLN A 122 29.25 -3.98 6.38
C GLN A 122 29.42 -5.49 6.66
N GLU A 123 30.45 -5.99 7.34
CA GLU A 123 30.52 -7.42 7.71
C GLU A 123 29.56 -7.77 8.89
N THR A 124 28.39 -7.13 8.97
CA THR A 124 27.47 -7.22 10.12
C THR A 124 26.22 -8.02 9.79
N LYS A 125 25.71 -8.77 10.77
CA LYS A 125 24.62 -9.74 10.58
C LYS A 125 23.38 -9.32 11.37
N THR A 126 22.43 -8.63 10.73
CA THR A 126 21.13 -8.32 11.33
C THR A 126 20.41 -9.58 11.77
N LYS A 127 19.82 -9.53 12.97
CA LYS A 127 19.01 -10.60 13.54
C LYS A 127 17.61 -10.10 13.87
N PHE A 128 16.63 -10.88 13.45
CA PHE A 128 15.23 -10.66 13.80
C PHE A 128 14.84 -11.58 14.95
N GLU A 129 14.20 -11.02 15.96
CA GLU A 129 13.51 -11.83 16.97
C GLU A 129 12.18 -12.37 16.43
N ASN A 130 11.62 -13.36 17.13
CA ASN A 130 10.28 -13.86 16.82
C ASN A 130 9.24 -12.75 16.97
N ALA A 131 8.27 -12.76 16.07
CA ALA A 131 7.14 -11.85 16.15
C ALA A 131 6.33 -12.10 17.43
N THR A 132 5.96 -11.01 18.11
CA THR A 132 5.10 -11.01 19.29
C THR A 132 3.81 -10.28 18.98
N VAL A 133 2.67 -10.82 19.41
CA VAL A 133 1.35 -10.21 19.18
C VAL A 133 0.82 -9.72 20.52
N ASN A 134 0.37 -8.46 20.59
CA ASN A 134 -0.28 -7.94 21.78
C ASN A 134 -1.79 -8.24 21.78
N GLU A 135 -2.46 -7.96 22.91
CA GLU A 135 -3.89 -8.20 23.11
C GLU A 135 -4.80 -7.46 22.11
N VAL A 136 -4.27 -6.44 21.42
CA VAL A 136 -4.97 -5.61 20.42
C VAL A 136 -4.67 -6.07 18.99
N GLY A 137 -3.98 -7.21 18.80
CA GLY A 137 -3.64 -7.77 17.50
C GLY A 137 -2.49 -7.06 16.77
N ILE A 138 -1.73 -6.21 17.47
CA ILE A 138 -0.53 -5.57 16.90
C ILE A 138 0.63 -6.56 16.98
N VAL A 139 1.26 -6.80 15.83
CA VAL A 139 2.45 -7.62 15.70
C VAL A 139 3.68 -6.72 15.86
N SER A 140 4.60 -7.11 16.74
CA SER A 140 5.87 -6.42 16.93
C SER A 140 7.04 -7.36 16.71
N VAL A 141 8.05 -6.87 15.98
CA VAL A 141 9.30 -7.57 15.69
C VAL A 141 10.44 -6.68 16.16
N ILE A 142 11.36 -7.26 16.92
CA ILE A 142 12.57 -6.58 17.38
C ILE A 142 13.69 -6.93 16.42
N VAL A 143 14.39 -5.90 15.96
CA VAL A 143 15.55 -6.02 15.08
C VAL A 143 16.80 -5.60 15.86
N HIS A 144 17.80 -6.48 15.88
CA HIS A 144 19.12 -6.19 16.43
C HIS A 144 20.10 -5.89 15.31
N THR A 145 20.69 -4.70 15.36
CA THR A 145 21.82 -4.26 14.53
C THR A 145 23.05 -4.01 15.42
N ASP A 146 24.26 -4.26 14.93
CA ASP A 146 25.51 -4.20 15.73
C ASP A 146 25.86 -2.80 16.30
N THR A 147 25.16 -1.74 15.91
CA THR A 147 25.33 -0.39 16.48
C THR A 147 24.69 -0.20 17.87
N GLU A 148 24.39 -1.29 18.59
CA GLU A 148 23.57 -1.32 19.83
C GLU A 148 22.17 -0.69 19.73
N LEU A 149 21.73 -0.31 18.53
CA LEU A 149 20.47 0.39 18.34
C LEU A 149 19.33 -0.62 18.12
N ARG A 150 18.64 -1.00 19.20
CA ARG A 150 17.40 -1.77 19.13
C ARG A 150 16.32 -0.97 18.42
N ARG A 151 15.86 -1.46 17.26
CA ARG A 151 14.70 -0.87 16.56
C ARG A 151 13.51 -1.82 16.66
N LYS A 152 12.38 -1.30 17.13
CA LYS A 152 11.10 -2.02 17.19
C LYS A 152 10.26 -1.63 15.99
N ALA A 153 9.91 -2.60 15.16
CA ALA A 153 8.94 -2.42 14.08
C ALA A 153 7.55 -2.86 14.57
N LEU A 154 6.54 -2.06 14.28
CA LEU A 154 5.13 -2.33 14.61
C LEU A 154 4.36 -2.49 13.29
N GLY A 155 3.55 -3.54 13.21
CA GLY A 155 2.66 -3.77 12.08
C GLY A 155 1.32 -4.31 12.54
N ARG A 156 0.24 -3.94 11.85
CA ARG A 156 -1.05 -4.62 11.98
C ARG A 156 -1.11 -5.71 10.92
N THR A 157 -1.50 -6.92 11.31
CA THR A 157 -1.77 -7.99 10.35
C THR A 157 -3.20 -8.45 10.52
N ASN A 158 -3.99 -8.41 9.44
CA ASN A 158 -5.35 -8.98 9.39
C ASN A 158 -5.31 -10.51 9.30
N VAL A 159 -4.50 -11.17 10.13
CA VAL A 159 -4.54 -12.63 10.26
C VAL A 159 -5.53 -12.94 11.36
N SER A 160 -6.76 -13.27 10.95
CA SER A 160 -7.76 -13.90 11.81
C SER A 160 -7.11 -15.08 12.53
N LEU A 161 -7.22 -15.10 13.86
CA LEU A 161 -6.57 -16.02 14.80
C LEU A 161 -7.02 -17.50 14.69
N ASP A 162 -7.80 -17.88 13.68
CA ASP A 162 -8.55 -19.15 13.70
C ASP A 162 -7.96 -20.32 12.93
N LYS A 163 -6.71 -20.26 12.43
CA LYS A 163 -6.10 -21.45 11.79
C LYS A 163 -4.62 -21.62 12.13
N MET A 164 -4.34 -21.97 13.38
CA MET A 164 -3.12 -22.73 13.70
C MET A 164 -3.37 -23.67 14.88
N HIS A 165 -4.30 -24.62 14.70
CA HIS A 165 -4.29 -25.82 15.54
C HIS A 165 -3.00 -26.60 15.23
N LEU A 166 -2.09 -26.58 16.22
CA LEU A 166 -0.96 -27.48 16.34
C LEU A 166 -1.46 -28.93 16.38
N GLY A 167 -1.38 -29.62 15.24
CA GLY A 167 -1.25 -31.07 15.20
C GLY A 167 0.24 -31.43 15.22
N ARG A 168 0.79 -31.66 16.41
CA ARG A 168 1.99 -32.49 16.58
C ARG A 168 1.51 -33.88 16.98
N LEU A 169 1.67 -34.84 16.08
CA LEU A 169 2.34 -36.12 16.28
C LEU A 169 2.80 -36.62 14.92
#